data_AF-A0A0B1T1D6-F1
#
_entry.id   AF-A0A0B1T1D6-F1
#
_cell.length_a   1.000
_cell.length_b   1.000
_cell.length_c   1.000
_cell.angle_alpha   90.00
_cell.angle_beta   90.00
_cell.angle_gamma   90.00
#
_symmetry.space_group_name_H-M   'P 1'
#
loop_
_entity.id
_entity.type
_entity.pdbx_description
1 polymer ?
#
loop_
_entity_poly.entity_id
_entity_poly.type
_entity_poly.pdbx_seq_one_letter_code
_entity_poly.pdbx_strand_id
1 'polypeptide(L)'
;MLRVLPHNLKMRVVRMFAVFAAIIFVSAVIIFKTHGEEDELYVVLLSQEEVNCTSFLDMISPPFPALLIDHRILRLLKRNICRASKAKVRIAVDVRYSAIIRKAKYPMYDIVYYERPADTDYLRFLDDVTRIIPRQVHLEI
;
A
#
# COMPACT_ATOMS: atom_id res chain seq x y z
N MET A 1 -6.78 45.11 -48.18
CA MET A 1 -8.05 44.66 -47.54
C MET A 1 -7.71 43.99 -46.20
N LEU A 2 -7.75 44.72 -45.09
CA LEU A 2 -7.61 44.13 -43.75
C LEU A 2 -9.00 43.68 -43.27
N ARG A 3 -9.22 42.36 -43.15
CA ARG A 3 -10.42 41.82 -42.48
C ARG A 3 -10.29 42.06 -40.98
N VAL A 4 -10.95 43.10 -40.48
CA VAL A 4 -11.18 43.29 -39.05
C VAL A 4 -12.26 42.30 -38.62
N LEU A 5 -11.87 41.23 -37.93
CA LEU A 5 -12.80 40.27 -37.35
C LEU A 5 -13.64 40.94 -36.26
N PRO A 6 -14.98 40.76 -36.22
CA PRO A 6 -15.84 41.43 -35.25
C PRO A 6 -15.49 41.04 -33.81
N HIS A 7 -15.38 42.03 -32.93
CA HIS A 7 -14.95 41.94 -31.53
C HIS A 7 -15.71 40.86 -30.71
N ASN A 8 -17.00 40.64 -31.04
CA ASN A 8 -17.87 39.65 -30.41
C ASN A 8 -17.48 38.19 -30.72
N LEU A 9 -16.84 37.92 -31.86
CA LEU A 9 -16.38 36.57 -32.21
C LEU A 9 -15.09 36.23 -31.44
N LYS A 10 -14.21 37.22 -31.28
CA LYS A 10 -12.94 37.09 -30.55
C LYS A 10 -13.17 36.74 -29.07
N MET A 11 -14.15 37.38 -28.43
CA MET A 11 -14.50 37.12 -27.03
C MET A 11 -15.17 35.75 -26.81
N ARG A 12 -15.99 35.28 -27.76
CA ARG A 12 -16.58 33.93 -27.71
C ARG A 12 -15.54 32.84 -27.90
N VAL A 13 -14.60 33.03 -28.81
CA VAL A 13 -13.50 32.08 -29.06
C VAL A 13 -12.58 31.99 -27.84
N VAL A 14 -12.20 33.12 -27.23
CA VAL A 14 -11.40 33.14 -25.98
C VAL A 14 -12.12 32.42 -24.84
N ARG A 15 -13.45 32.63 -24.71
CA ARG A 15 -14.25 31.93 -23.69
C ARG A 15 -14.30 30.42 -23.91
N MET A 16 -14.40 29.96 -25.16
CA MET A 16 -14.33 28.52 -25.44
C MET A 16 -12.96 27.94 -25.08
N PHE A 17 -11.86 28.58 -25.51
CA PHE A 17 -10.51 28.12 -25.15
C PHE A 17 -10.26 28.09 -23.64
N ALA A 18 -10.77 29.08 -22.89
CA ALA A 18 -10.67 29.10 -21.43
C ALA A 18 -11.41 27.92 -20.78
N VAL A 19 -12.60 27.56 -21.27
CA VAL A 19 -13.35 26.40 -20.78
C VAL A 19 -12.62 25.09 -21.09
N PHE A 20 -12.11 24.94 -22.31
CA PHE A 20 -11.31 23.76 -22.69
C PHE A 20 -10.04 23.62 -21.83
N ALA A 21 -9.32 24.72 -21.60
CA ALA A 21 -8.13 24.72 -20.75
C ALA A 21 -8.47 24.37 -19.29
N ALA A 22 -9.58 24.90 -18.76
CA ALA A 22 -10.04 24.58 -17.41
C ALA A 22 -10.41 23.09 -17.27
N ILE A 23 -11.10 22.51 -18.26
CA ILE A 23 -11.43 21.08 -18.27
C ILE A 23 -10.15 20.23 -18.31
N ILE A 24 -9.19 20.56 -19.17
CA ILE A 24 -7.90 19.83 -19.24
C ILE A 24 -7.17 19.93 -17.90
N PHE A 25 -7.14 21.11 -17.28
CA PHE A 25 -6.47 21.31 -16.00
C PHE A 25 -7.13 20.51 -14.87
N VAL A 26 -8.46 20.51 -14.79
CA VAL A 26 -9.21 19.72 -13.80
C VAL A 26 -8.96 18.23 -14.00
N SER A 27 -9.02 17.74 -15.25
CA SER A 27 -8.71 16.35 -15.58
C SER A 27 -7.28 15.98 -15.20
N ALA A 28 -6.30 16.86 -15.47
CA ALA A 28 -4.91 16.63 -15.09
C ALA A 28 -4.76 16.59 -13.57
N VAL A 29 -5.39 17.49 -12.82
CA VAL A 29 -5.36 17.47 -11.34
C VAL A 29 -5.99 16.20 -10.80
N ILE A 30 -7.12 15.74 -11.35
CA ILE A 30 -7.75 14.47 -10.95
C ILE A 30 -6.78 13.31 -11.21
N ILE A 31 -6.21 13.21 -12.41
CA ILE A 31 -5.25 12.16 -12.77
C ILE A 31 -4.04 12.20 -11.83
N PHE A 32 -3.42 13.36 -11.60
CA PHE A 32 -2.27 13.49 -10.71
C PHE A 32 -2.61 13.15 -9.25
N LYS A 33 -3.82 13.49 -8.76
CA LYS A 33 -4.25 13.11 -7.41
C LYS A 33 -4.54 11.62 -7.29
N THR A 34 -5.04 10.99 -8.35
CA THR A 34 -5.28 9.54 -8.37
C THR A 34 -4.01 8.72 -8.62
N HIS A 35 -3.08 9.24 -9.42
CA HIS A 35 -1.83 8.56 -9.77
C HIS A 35 -0.67 8.82 -8.80
N GLY A 36 -0.72 9.89 -7.99
CA GLY A 36 0.31 10.21 -7.00
C GLY A 36 0.51 9.15 -5.90
N GLU A 37 -0.32 8.10 -5.87
CA GLU A 37 -0.20 6.96 -4.97
C GLU A 37 0.12 5.62 -5.68
N GLU A 38 0.26 5.60 -7.03
CA GLU A 38 0.42 4.36 -7.81
C GLU A 38 1.59 4.34 -8.83
N ASP A 39 2.65 5.11 -8.60
CA ASP A 39 3.82 5.18 -9.51
C ASP A 39 4.79 3.98 -9.46
N GLU A 40 4.28 2.74 -9.28
CA GLU A 40 5.03 1.50 -9.57
C GLU A 40 4.19 0.45 -10.35
N LEU A 41 3.19 0.89 -11.13
CA LEU A 41 2.22 0.00 -11.78
C LEU A 41 2.34 -0.05 -13.31
N TYR A 42 3.50 -0.31 -13.92
CA TYR A 42 3.54 -0.55 -15.38
C TYR A 42 4.70 -1.45 -15.86
N VAL A 43 5.07 -2.52 -15.15
CA VAL A 43 5.95 -3.55 -15.73
C VAL A 43 5.68 -4.97 -15.20
N VAL A 44 4.44 -5.46 -15.14
CA VAL A 44 4.20 -6.91 -14.95
C VAL A 44 2.87 -7.33 -15.59
N LEU A 45 2.78 -7.31 -16.92
CA LEU A 45 1.65 -7.93 -17.64
C LEU A 45 2.12 -9.02 -18.63
N LEU A 46 3.32 -9.56 -18.46
CA LEU A 46 3.88 -10.60 -19.34
C LEU A 46 4.62 -11.67 -18.54
N SER A 47 3.89 -12.38 -17.68
CA SER A 47 4.10 -13.80 -17.38
C SER A 47 3.17 -14.19 -16.23
N GLN A 48 2.06 -14.86 -16.55
CA GLN A 48 1.36 -15.64 -15.55
C GLN A 48 2.10 -16.97 -15.39
N GLU A 49 3.36 -16.89 -14.96
CA GLU A 49 4.04 -17.99 -14.30
C GLU A 49 3.61 -17.95 -12.84
N GLU A 50 3.40 -19.12 -12.22
CA GLU A 50 3.23 -19.20 -10.78
C GLU A 50 4.53 -18.73 -10.13
N VAL A 51 4.61 -17.44 -9.81
CA VAL A 51 5.81 -16.84 -9.23
C VAL A 51 5.96 -17.39 -7.82
N ASN A 52 6.96 -18.24 -7.63
CA ASN A 52 7.28 -18.76 -6.32
C ASN A 52 7.94 -17.68 -5.45
N CYS A 53 7.19 -17.11 -4.51
CA CYS A 53 7.71 -16.12 -3.55
C CYS A 53 8.42 -16.75 -2.33
N THR A 54 8.64 -18.08 -2.26
CA THR A 54 9.25 -18.71 -1.07
C THR A 54 10.59 -18.10 -0.71
N SER A 55 11.50 -17.94 -1.67
CA SER A 55 12.82 -17.35 -1.42
C SER A 55 12.74 -15.93 -0.86
N PHE A 56 11.74 -15.15 -1.29
CA PHE A 56 11.50 -13.81 -0.77
C PHE A 56 10.92 -13.85 0.65
N LEU A 57 9.97 -14.76 0.92
CA LEU A 57 9.41 -14.97 2.26
C LEU A 57 10.48 -15.43 3.25
N ASP A 58 11.37 -16.33 2.83
CA ASP A 58 12.50 -16.80 3.63
C ASP A 58 13.48 -15.66 3.95
N MET A 59 13.74 -14.77 2.98
CA MET A 59 14.61 -13.61 3.19
C MET A 59 14.06 -12.63 4.25
N ILE A 60 12.74 -12.42 4.29
CA ILE A 60 12.13 -11.51 5.26
C ILE A 60 11.75 -12.20 6.58
N SER A 61 11.83 -13.53 6.64
CA SER A 61 11.42 -14.34 7.78
C SER A 61 12.30 -14.05 9.02
N PRO A 62 11.71 -13.62 10.14
CA PRO A 62 12.47 -13.38 11.37
C PRO A 62 12.89 -14.70 12.04
N PRO A 63 13.98 -14.71 12.82
CA PRO A 63 14.44 -15.89 13.56
C PRO A 63 13.58 -16.20 14.82
N PHE A 64 12.32 -15.76 14.84
CA PHE A 64 11.37 -15.93 15.93
C PHE A 64 9.93 -15.95 15.39
N PRO A 65 8.96 -16.55 16.12
CA PRO A 65 7.58 -16.60 15.68
C PRO A 65 6.99 -15.19 15.53
N ALA A 66 6.55 -14.85 14.31
CA ALA A 66 5.97 -13.55 14.00
C ALA A 66 4.89 -13.67 12.91
N LEU A 67 3.96 -12.72 12.92
CA LEU A 67 2.93 -12.54 11.90
C LEU A 67 3.37 -11.44 10.94
N LEU A 68 3.34 -11.69 9.64
CA LEU A 68 3.55 -10.66 8.63
C LEU A 68 2.30 -9.78 8.54
N ILE A 69 2.44 -8.50 8.90
CA ILE A 69 1.33 -7.52 8.87
C ILE A 69 1.64 -6.30 8.00
N ASP A 70 2.76 -6.30 7.28
CA ASP A 70 3.09 -5.23 6.34
C ASP A 70 2.14 -5.25 5.14
N HIS A 71 1.18 -4.31 5.13
CA HIS A 71 0.19 -4.22 4.07
C HIS A 71 0.83 -4.09 2.68
N ARG A 72 1.98 -3.42 2.55
CA ARG A 72 2.63 -3.25 1.24
C ARG A 72 3.10 -4.59 0.71
N ILE A 73 3.78 -5.37 1.56
CA ILE A 73 4.26 -6.71 1.19
C ILE A 73 3.06 -7.64 0.92
N LEU A 74 2.04 -7.63 1.77
CA LEU A 74 0.83 -8.44 1.55
C LEU A 74 0.12 -8.10 0.23
N ARG A 75 0.09 -6.82 -0.16
CA ARG A 75 -0.48 -6.37 -1.43
C ARG A 75 0.35 -6.82 -2.62
N LEU A 76 1.68 -6.81 -2.49
CA LEU A 76 2.60 -7.31 -3.52
C LEU A 76 2.49 -8.83 -3.69
N LEU A 77 2.44 -9.58 -2.58
CA LEU A 77 2.23 -11.03 -2.59
C LEU A 77 0.89 -11.41 -3.24
N LYS A 78 -0.19 -10.67 -2.94
CA LYS A 78 -1.49 -10.86 -3.61
C LYS A 78 -1.43 -10.65 -5.13
N ARG A 79 -0.46 -9.87 -5.61
CA ARG A 79 -0.20 -9.60 -7.04
C ARG A 79 0.90 -10.49 -7.62
N ASN A 80 1.38 -11.50 -6.88
CA ASN A 80 2.52 -12.35 -7.26
C ASN A 80 3.84 -11.59 -7.51
N ILE A 81 4.03 -10.46 -6.83
CA ILE A 81 5.24 -9.64 -6.93
C ILE A 81 6.13 -9.93 -5.72
N CYS A 82 7.25 -10.62 -5.93
CA CYS A 82 8.17 -11.04 -4.87
C CYS A 82 9.41 -10.12 -4.79
N ARG A 83 9.23 -8.82 -4.58
CA ARG A 83 10.33 -7.84 -4.52
C ARG A 83 10.49 -7.26 -3.12
N ALA A 84 11.74 -7.21 -2.65
CA ALA A 84 12.08 -6.55 -1.40
C ALA A 84 12.02 -5.01 -1.55
N SER A 85 11.35 -4.37 -0.60
CA SER A 85 11.48 -2.93 -0.38
C SER A 85 12.65 -2.65 0.56
N LYS A 86 13.29 -1.50 0.42
CA LYS A 86 14.27 -1.00 1.41
C LYS A 86 13.63 -0.57 2.73
N ALA A 87 12.30 -0.49 2.78
CA ALA A 87 11.58 -0.14 4.00
C ALA A 87 11.64 -1.28 5.03
N LYS A 88 11.54 -0.93 6.31
CA LYS A 88 11.40 -1.92 7.39
C LYS A 88 10.17 -2.78 7.15
N VAL A 89 10.30 -4.08 7.43
CA VAL A 89 9.20 -5.04 7.31
C VAL A 89 8.39 -4.99 8.59
N ARG A 90 7.11 -4.63 8.48
CA ARG A 90 6.21 -4.58 9.64
C ARG A 90 5.71 -5.98 10.03
N ILE A 91 6.02 -6.39 11.26
CA ILE A 91 5.66 -7.71 11.80
C ILE A 91 4.99 -7.57 13.16
N ALA A 92 4.17 -8.55 13.50
CA ALA A 92 3.53 -8.67 14.80
C ALA A 92 4.10 -9.84 15.59
N VAL A 93 4.38 -9.64 16.88
CA VAL A 93 4.97 -10.66 17.73
C VAL A 93 4.22 -10.80 19.04
N ASP A 94 4.06 -12.04 19.50
CA ASP A 94 3.45 -12.34 20.79
C ASP A 94 4.26 -11.66 21.92
N VAL A 95 3.57 -10.95 22.81
CA VAL A 95 4.17 -10.17 23.90
C VAL A 95 5.13 -10.98 24.77
N ARG A 96 4.94 -12.30 24.85
CA ARG A 96 5.80 -13.23 25.60
C ARG A 96 7.24 -13.25 25.10
N TYR A 97 7.50 -12.89 23.84
CA TYR A 97 8.85 -12.81 23.27
C TYR A 97 9.47 -11.40 23.36
N SER A 98 8.76 -10.41 23.92
CA SER A 98 9.18 -9.00 23.93
C SER A 98 10.53 -8.78 24.61
N ALA A 99 10.81 -9.45 25.73
CA ALA A 99 12.06 -9.31 26.46
C ALA A 99 13.28 -9.74 25.63
N ILE A 100 13.17 -10.87 24.93
CA ILE A 100 14.25 -11.43 24.10
C ILE A 100 14.49 -10.52 22.89
N ILE A 101 13.41 -10.08 22.24
CA ILE A 101 13.47 -9.27 21.01
C ILE A 101 14.02 -7.88 21.27
N ARG A 102 13.61 -7.23 22.36
CA ARG A 102 14.12 -5.90 22.76
C ARG A 102 15.62 -5.93 23.05
N LYS A 103 16.13 -7.03 23.61
CA LYS A 103 17.55 -7.20 23.89
C LYS A 103 18.37 -7.39 22.61
N ALA A 104 17.88 -8.20 21.67
CA ALA A 104 18.59 -8.52 20.44
C ALA A 104 18.60 -7.37 19.41
N LYS A 105 17.59 -6.48 19.43
CA LYS A 105 17.40 -5.35 18.50
C LYS A 105 17.45 -5.76 17.02
N TYR A 106 16.29 -5.87 16.38
CA TYR A 106 16.18 -6.18 14.96
C TYR A 106 15.81 -4.93 14.14
N PRO A 107 16.78 -4.17 13.60
CA PRO A 107 16.53 -2.87 12.97
C PRO A 107 15.78 -2.96 11.64
N MET A 108 15.82 -4.13 10.97
CA MET A 108 15.10 -4.38 9.73
C MET A 108 13.59 -4.54 9.92
N TYR A 109 13.13 -4.71 11.15
CA TYR A 109 11.72 -4.92 11.47
C TYR A 109 11.10 -3.70 12.15
N ASP A 110 9.86 -3.43 11.78
CA ASP A 110 8.95 -2.59 12.54
C ASP A 110 8.02 -3.52 13.36
N ILE A 111 8.26 -3.60 14.66
CA ILE A 111 7.70 -4.66 15.52
C ILE A 111 6.52 -4.11 16.31
N VAL A 112 5.34 -4.67 16.07
CA VAL A 112 4.15 -4.47 16.89
C VAL A 112 3.95 -5.70 17.78
N TYR A 113 3.55 -5.50 19.04
CA TYR A 113 3.25 -6.62 19.93
C TYR A 113 1.77 -6.97 19.90
N TYR A 114 1.45 -8.24 20.05
CA TYR A 114 0.08 -8.68 20.29
C TYR A 114 -0.01 -9.60 21.49
N GLU A 115 -1.19 -9.63 22.10
CA GLU A 115 -1.56 -10.54 23.16
C GLU A 115 -2.58 -11.54 22.66
N ARG A 116 -2.58 -12.70 23.32
CA ARG A 116 -3.58 -13.74 23.14
C ARG A 116 -4.29 -13.95 24.46
N PRO A 117 -5.30 -13.13 24.78
CA PRO A 117 -6.07 -13.33 26.00
C PRO A 117 -6.65 -14.74 25.99
N ALA A 118 -6.65 -15.38 27.18
CA ALA A 118 -7.40 -16.61 27.37
C ALA A 118 -8.88 -16.35 27.05
N ASP A 119 -9.58 -17.39 26.58
CA ASP A 119 -11.03 -17.34 26.34
C ASP A 119 -11.50 -16.29 25.32
N THR A 120 -10.61 -15.89 24.41
CA THR A 120 -10.93 -15.01 23.28
C THR A 120 -10.56 -15.65 21.95
N ASP A 121 -11.36 -15.36 20.95
CA ASP A 121 -11.20 -15.77 19.56
C ASP A 121 -10.46 -14.71 18.73
N TYR A 122 -9.80 -13.74 19.36
CA TYR A 122 -9.04 -12.69 18.69
C TYR A 122 -7.60 -12.55 19.20
N LEU A 123 -6.80 -11.83 18.41
CA LEU A 123 -5.48 -11.32 18.73
C LEU A 123 -5.64 -9.84 19.06
N ARG A 124 -5.10 -9.39 20.19
CA ARG A 124 -5.15 -7.98 20.60
C ARG A 124 -3.81 -7.33 20.30
N PHE A 125 -3.77 -6.38 19.38
CA PHE A 125 -2.57 -5.66 18.98
C PHE A 125 -2.36 -4.45 19.89
N LEU A 126 -1.15 -4.34 20.43
CA LEU A 126 -0.67 -3.27 21.29
C LEU A 126 0.07 -2.22 20.44
N ASP A 127 -0.68 -1.57 19.56
CA ASP A 127 -0.24 -0.44 18.73
C ASP A 127 -0.77 0.89 19.32
N ASP A 128 -0.49 2.03 18.70
CA ASP A 128 -0.98 3.36 19.13
C ASP A 128 -2.50 3.37 19.34
N VAL A 129 -3.23 2.66 18.48
CA VAL A 129 -4.64 2.33 18.64
C VAL A 129 -4.75 0.83 18.83
N THR A 130 -5.36 0.40 19.92
CA THR A 130 -5.60 -1.03 20.14
C THR A 130 -6.49 -1.57 19.03
N ARG A 131 -6.02 -2.60 18.31
CA ARG A 131 -6.74 -3.27 17.23
C ARG A 131 -6.94 -4.73 17.59
N ILE A 132 -8.04 -5.32 17.09
CA ILE A 132 -8.32 -6.74 17.24
C ILE A 132 -8.34 -7.41 15.87
N ILE A 133 -7.75 -8.60 15.78
CA ILE A 133 -7.84 -9.45 14.58
C ILE A 133 -8.40 -10.81 15.01
N PRO A 134 -9.50 -11.29 14.42
CA PRO A 134 -10.01 -12.63 14.71
C PRO A 134 -8.95 -13.72 14.44
N ARG A 135 -8.89 -14.74 15.30
CA ARG A 135 -8.01 -15.91 15.17
C ARG A 135 -8.51 -16.87 14.09
N GLN A 136 -9.81 -16.93 13.91
CA GLN A 136 -10.46 -17.72 12.90
C GLN A 136 -11.20 -16.77 11.97
N VAL A 137 -10.77 -16.75 10.71
CA VAL A 137 -11.63 -16.25 9.64
C VAL A 137 -12.41 -17.48 9.19
N HIS A 138 -13.66 -17.62 9.64
CA HIS A 138 -14.59 -18.54 8.98
C HIS A 138 -14.86 -17.93 7.60
N LEU A 139 -14.09 -18.37 6.60
CA LEU A 139 -14.44 -18.19 5.20
C LEU A 139 -15.52 -19.24 4.92
N GLU A 140 -16.78 -18.84 5.05
CA GLU A 140 -17.87 -19.56 4.40
C GLU A 140 -17.62 -19.45 2.89
N ILE A 141 -17.24 -20.58 2.27
CA ILE A 141 -17.20 -20.78 0.82
C ILE A 141 -18.36 -21.70 0.47
#